data_AF-A0A430FAB5-F1
#
_entry.id   AF-A0A430FAB5-F1
#
_cell.length_a   1.000
_cell.length_b   1.000
_cell.length_c   1.000
_cell.angle_alpha   90.00
_cell.angle_beta   90.00
_cell.angle_gamma   90.00
#
_symmetry.space_group_name_H-M   'P 1'
#
loop_
_entity.id
_entity.type
_entity.pdbx_description
1 polymer ?
#
loop_
_entity_poly.entity_id
_entity_poly.type
_entity_poly.pdbx_seq_one_letter_code
_entity_poly.pdbx_strand_id
1 'polypeptide(L)' 'MCEYCGAREGLGLCMDCGCTICRGCMWGELCPDCVDEC' A
#
# COMPACT_ATOMS: atom_id res chain seq x y z
N MET A 1 10.29 2.56 0.91
CA MET A 1 9.67 3.19 2.09
C MET A 1 8.19 3.28 1.79
N CYS A 2 7.31 3.03 2.76
CA CYS A 2 5.87 3.16 2.53
C CYS A 2 5.55 4.58 2.11
N GLU A 3 4.89 4.75 0.96
CA GLU A 3 4.63 6.06 0.37
C GLU A 3 3.59 6.86 1.18
N TYR A 4 2.79 6.19 2.00
CA TYR A 4 1.71 6.81 2.79
C TYR A 4 2.15 7.24 4.19
N CYS A 5 2.81 6.34 4.94
CA CYS A 5 3.14 6.57 6.35
C CYS A 5 4.65 6.60 6.64
N GLY A 6 5.49 6.35 5.64
CA GLY A 6 6.94 6.37 5.79
C GLY A 6 7.55 5.17 6.52
N ALA A 7 6.78 4.13 6.82
CA ALA A 7 7.31 2.90 7.42
C ALA A 7 8.42 2.28 6.54
N ARG A 8 9.43 1.69 7.19
CA ARG A 8 10.58 1.05 6.53
C ARG A 8 10.54 -0.49 6.57
N GLU A 9 9.67 -1.05 7.40
CA GLU A 9 9.49 -2.49 7.59
C GLU A 9 8.07 -2.92 7.18
N GLY A 10 7.89 -4.22 6.94
CA GLY A 10 6.59 -4.77 6.54
C GLY A 10 6.07 -4.19 5.23
N LEU A 11 6.96 -3.94 4.28
CA LEU A 11 6.63 -3.40 2.96
C LEU A 11 6.14 -4.50 2.02
N GLY A 12 5.17 -4.15 1.19
CA GLY A 12 4.70 -4.90 0.03
C GLY A 12 4.46 -3.95 -1.13
N LEU A 13 4.02 -4.51 -2.26
CA LEU A 13 3.62 -3.76 -3.44
C LEU A 13 2.10 -3.89 -3.58
N CYS A 14 1.42 -2.80 -3.93
CA CYS A 14 0.03 -2.88 -4.40
C CYS A 14 -0.01 -3.67 -5.70
N MET A 15 -0.90 -4.66 -5.80
CA MET A 15 -0.98 -5.53 -6.99
C MET A 15 -1.41 -4.77 -8.26
N ASP A 16 -2.15 -3.67 -8.12
CA ASP A 16 -2.75 -2.95 -9.24
C ASP A 16 -1.85 -1.82 -9.77
N CYS A 17 -1.43 -0.90 -8.89
CA CYS A 17 -0.62 0.26 -9.27
C CYS A 17 0.89 0.11 -8.98
N GLY A 18 1.30 -0.95 -8.27
CA GLY A 18 2.72 -1.22 -7.99
C GLY A 18 3.37 -0.28 -6.95
N CYS A 19 2.61 0.55 -6.24
CA CYS A 19 3.15 1.43 -5.21
C CYS A 19 3.73 0.65 -4.02
N THR A 20 4.76 1.20 -3.36
CA THR A 20 5.33 0.58 -2.16
C THR A 20 4.52 0.98 -0.93
N ILE A 21 3.92 0.00 -0.29
CA ILE A 21 3.01 0.22 0.83
C ILE A 21 3.33 -0.72 1.99
N CYS A 22 3.17 -0.25 3.23
CA CYS A 22 3.33 -1.12 4.39
C CYS A 22 2.05 -1.88 4.71
N ARG A 23 2.20 -3.01 5.41
CA ARG A 23 1.09 -3.88 5.83
C ARG A 23 0.02 -3.18 6.69
N GLY A 24 0.38 -2.10 7.37
CA GLY A 24 -0.57 -1.30 8.15
C GLY A 24 -1.42 -0.34 7.31
N CYS A 25 -0.94 0.05 6.12
CA CYS A 25 -1.67 0.89 5.18
C CYS A 25 -2.39 0.08 4.09
N MET A 26 -2.08 -1.21 3.95
CA MET A 26 -2.77 -2.09 3.00
C MET A 26 -4.18 -2.43 3.47
N TRP A 27 -5.13 -2.37 2.53
CA TRP A 27 -6.46 -2.95 2.68
C TRP A 27 -6.54 -4.22 1.82
N GLY A 28 -6.12 -5.34 2.40
CA GLY A 28 -5.91 -6.58 1.65
C GLY A 28 -4.59 -6.56 0.88
N GLU A 29 -4.67 -6.67 -0.45
CA GLU A 29 -3.51 -6.64 -1.38
C GLU A 29 -3.42 -5.31 -2.15
N LEU A 30 -4.30 -4.35 -1.83
CA LEU A 30 -4.43 -3.07 -2.50
C LEU A 30 -4.03 -1.91 -1.58
N CYS A 31 -3.61 -0.81 -2.20
CA CYS A 31 -3.36 0.46 -1.53
C CYS A 31 -4.64 1.30 -1.36
N PRO A 32 -4.63 2.31 -0.48
CA PRO A 32 -5.76 3.22 -0.25
C PRO A 32 -6.37 3.80 -1.52
N ASP A 33 -5.55 4.28 -2.45
CA ASP A 33 -6.06 4.87 -3.70
C ASP A 33 -6.82 3.84 -4.54
N CYS A 34 -6.26 2.65 -4.74
CA CYS A 34 -6.90 1.59 -5.54
C CYS A 34 -8.16 1.00 -4.87
N VAL A 35 -8.36 1.19 -3.56
CA VAL A 35 -9.56 0.72 -2.85
C VAL A 35 -10.70 1.74 -2.95
N ASP A 36 -10.40 3.04 -3.03
CA ASP A 36 -11.40 4.11 -3.08
C ASP A 36 -12.04 4.27 -4.48
N GLU A 37 -11.43 3.73 -5.53
CA GLU A 37 -11.96 3.79 -6.91
C GLU A 37 -13.15 2.84 -7.19
N CYS A 38 -13.83 2.31 -6.15
CA CYS A 38 -14.85 1.25 -6.26
C CYS A 38 -16.28 1.68 -5.86
#